data_AF-A0A2P0QMA7-F1
#
_entry.id   AF-A0A2P0QMA7-F1
#
_cell.length_a   1.000
_cell.length_b   1.000
_cell.length_c   1.000
_cell.angle_alpha   90.00
_cell.angle_beta   90.00
_cell.angle_gamma   90.00
#
_symmetry.space_group_name_H-M   'P 1'
#
loop_
_entity.id
_entity.type
_entity.pdbx_description
1 polymer ?
#
loop_
_entity_poly.entity_id
_entity_poly.type
_entity_poly.pdbx_seq_one_letter_code
_entity_poly.pdbx_strand_id
1 'polypeptide(L)'
;MASLSEPYIIHYPQIVAVADDDAQRVELIEFFDCVGGAMWSQRHYKKSPIVQDVRCVGSTMRYLLRPETVNLALEGSRFPAGISGVTVDEKEIAVTYIGMGGGGVGATACRADAKGVLRSRSDDSGGGKVAEATIWLPRRQRVLIGVDDTDTPEEGAT
;
A
#
# COMPACT_ATOMS: atom_id res chain seq x y z
N MET A 1 4.48 11.00 31.44
CA MET A 1 4.29 10.68 30.01
C MET A 1 3.45 9.41 29.94
N ALA A 2 2.36 9.39 29.18
CA ALA A 2 1.61 8.15 28.98
C ALA A 2 2.52 7.15 28.27
N SER A 3 2.63 5.92 28.79
CA SER A 3 3.36 4.86 28.12
C SER A 3 2.55 4.40 26.91
N LEU A 4 3.00 4.77 25.71
CA LEU A 4 2.50 4.17 24.48
C LEU A 4 3.06 2.74 24.40
N SER A 5 2.18 1.75 24.19
CA SER A 5 2.60 0.35 24.06
C SER A 5 3.47 0.13 22.81
N GLU A 6 3.18 0.86 21.73
CA GLU A 6 3.84 0.73 20.43
C GLU A 6 4.13 2.12 19.83
N PRO A 7 5.10 2.88 20.39
CA PRO A 7 5.32 4.29 20.05
C PRO A 7 5.80 4.55 18.62
N TYR A 8 6.17 3.51 17.88
CA TYR A 8 6.75 3.60 16.54
C TYR A 8 5.83 3.04 15.44
N ILE A 9 4.64 2.55 15.80
CA ILE A 9 3.68 2.00 14.85
C ILE A 9 2.68 3.09 14.49
N ILE A 10 2.54 3.33 13.19
CA ILE A 10 1.51 4.21 12.63
C ILE A 10 0.50 3.31 11.94
N HIS A 11 -0.75 3.36 12.36
CA HIS A 11 -1.81 2.54 11.80
C HIS A 11 -2.32 3.16 10.49
N TYR A 12 -2.43 2.33 9.45
CA TYR A 12 -3.08 2.73 8.20
C TYR A 12 -4.59 2.48 8.35
N PRO A 13 -5.47 3.50 8.17
CA PRO A 13 -6.90 3.31 8.35
C PRO A 13 -7.49 2.18 7.51
N GLN A 14 -7.01 2.04 6.27
CA GLN A 14 -7.48 1.03 5.33
C GLN A 14 -6.44 0.80 4.22
N ILE A 15 -6.36 -0.45 3.75
CA ILE A 15 -5.63 -0.80 2.54
C ILE A 15 -6.56 -1.58 1.60
N VAL A 16 -6.53 -1.23 0.32
CA VAL A 16 -7.31 -1.87 -0.74
C VAL A 16 -6.39 -2.21 -1.89
N ALA A 17 -6.47 -3.44 -2.40
CA ALA A 17 -5.86 -3.81 -3.66
C ALA A 17 -6.95 -4.13 -4.69
N VAL A 18 -6.77 -3.62 -5.90
CA VAL A 18 -7.63 -3.87 -7.05
C VAL A 18 -6.77 -4.45 -8.16
N ALA A 19 -7.14 -5.60 -8.71
CA ALA A 19 -6.49 -6.18 -9.88
C ALA A 19 -7.33 -5.93 -11.13
N ASP A 20 -6.68 -5.90 -12.29
CA ASP A 20 -7.37 -6.11 -13.56
C ASP A 20 -7.79 -7.59 -13.74
N ASP A 21 -8.56 -7.85 -14.79
CA ASP A 21 -9.15 -9.17 -15.04
C ASP A 21 -8.07 -10.21 -15.33
N ASP A 22 -7.04 -9.82 -16.10
CA ASP A 22 -5.92 -10.67 -16.51
C ASP A 22 -4.77 -10.74 -15.48
N ALA A 23 -4.95 -10.11 -14.32
CA ALA A 23 -3.96 -10.04 -13.24
C ALA A 23 -2.58 -9.54 -13.70
N GLN A 24 -2.54 -8.60 -14.63
CA GLN A 24 -1.31 -7.95 -15.14
C GLN A 24 -0.99 -6.65 -14.39
N ARG A 25 -1.99 -6.07 -13.70
CA ARG A 25 -1.83 -4.81 -12.96
C ARG A 25 -2.60 -4.86 -11.65
N VAL A 26 -1.99 -4.29 -10.62
CA VAL A 26 -2.63 -4.08 -9.32
C VAL A 26 -2.56 -2.61 -8.96
N GLU A 27 -3.70 -1.97 -8.68
CA GLU A 27 -3.72 -0.69 -7.97
C GLU A 27 -3.82 -0.96 -6.47
N LEU A 28 -2.74 -0.67 -5.75
CA LEU A 28 -2.70 -0.66 -4.30
C LEU A 28 -3.06 0.74 -3.81
N ILE A 29 -4.06 0.82 -2.93
CA ILE A 29 -4.59 2.06 -2.38
C ILE A 29 -4.42 2.01 -0.86
N GLU A 30 -3.51 2.82 -0.35
CA GLU A 30 -3.23 2.96 1.07
C GLU A 30 -3.85 4.26 1.59
N PHE A 31 -4.73 4.15 2.58
CA PHE A 31 -5.23 5.32 3.30
C PHE A 31 -4.24 5.67 4.41
N PHE A 32 -4.02 6.96 4.65
CA PHE A 32 -3.08 7.42 5.66
C PHE A 32 -3.59 8.64 6.41
N ASP A 33 -3.17 8.76 7.68
CA ASP A 33 -3.42 9.96 8.50
C ASP A 33 -2.17 10.85 8.62
N CYS A 34 -1.00 10.34 8.21
CA CYS A 34 0.27 11.06 8.26
C CYS A 34 0.77 11.40 6.84
N VAL A 35 0.47 12.62 6.38
CA VAL A 35 0.91 13.12 5.06
C VAL A 35 2.43 13.04 4.90
N GLY A 36 3.20 13.37 5.95
CA GLY A 36 4.66 13.30 5.92
C GLY A 36 5.18 11.88 5.64
N GLY A 37 4.61 10.88 6.32
CA GLY A 37 4.91 9.46 6.09
C GLY A 37 4.49 8.99 4.70
N ALA A 38 3.36 9.50 4.18
CA ALA A 38 2.90 9.21 2.84
C ALA A 38 3.85 9.75 1.76
N MET A 39 4.29 11.01 1.88
CA MET A 39 5.24 11.62 0.94
C MET A 39 6.63 10.98 1.00
N TRP A 40 7.06 10.57 2.20
CA TRP A 40 8.27 9.76 2.37
C TRP A 40 8.13 8.42 1.62
N SER A 41 7.03 7.71 1.84
CA SER A 41 6.76 6.42 1.18
C SER A 41 6.70 6.59 -0.34
N GLN A 42 5.99 7.60 -0.84
CA GLN A 42 5.94 7.94 -2.26
C GLN A 42 7.34 8.10 -2.87
N ARG A 43 8.21 8.89 -2.23
CA ARG A 43 9.57 9.16 -2.73
C ARG A 43 10.42 7.90 -2.81
N HIS A 44 10.31 7.02 -1.82
CA HIS A 44 11.20 5.85 -1.72
C HIS A 44 10.62 4.64 -2.46
N TYR A 45 9.33 4.35 -2.30
CA TYR A 45 8.69 3.16 -2.85
C TYR A 45 8.56 3.26 -4.37
N LYS A 46 8.46 4.48 -4.95
CA LYS A 46 8.54 4.68 -6.41
C LYS A 46 9.78 4.07 -7.06
N LYS A 47 10.85 3.87 -6.29
CA LYS A 47 12.11 3.32 -6.81
C LYS A 47 12.09 1.80 -6.95
N SER A 48 11.08 1.12 -6.39
CA SER A 48 10.86 -0.30 -6.63
C SER A 48 10.54 -0.55 -8.10
N PRO A 49 11.26 -1.46 -8.79
CA PRO A 49 11.04 -1.74 -10.21
C PRO A 49 9.61 -2.16 -10.59
N ILE A 50 8.88 -2.77 -9.64
CA ILE A 50 7.50 -3.21 -9.84
C ILE A 50 6.47 -2.07 -9.72
N VAL A 51 6.87 -0.89 -9.19
CA VAL A 51 6.01 0.29 -9.09
C VAL A 51 6.06 1.04 -10.41
N GLN A 52 5.01 0.90 -11.21
CA GLN A 52 4.88 1.54 -12.52
C GLN A 52 4.52 3.02 -12.39
N ASP A 53 3.67 3.35 -11.42
CA ASP A 53 3.29 4.73 -11.12
C ASP A 53 2.91 4.88 -9.64
N VAL A 54 3.03 6.10 -9.13
CA VAL A 54 2.56 6.44 -7.79
C VAL A 54 1.99 7.84 -7.74
N ARG A 55 0.82 7.98 -7.11
CA ARG A 55 0.16 9.27 -6.92
C ARG A 55 -0.50 9.38 -5.56
N CYS A 56 -0.46 10.59 -5.02
CA CYS A 56 -1.20 10.97 -3.82
C CYS A 56 -2.52 11.61 -4.25
N VAL A 57 -3.65 11.08 -3.80
CA VAL A 57 -5.00 11.60 -4.09
C VAL A 57 -5.75 11.75 -2.77
N GLY A 58 -5.90 12.99 -2.31
CA GLY A 58 -6.48 13.28 -0.99
C GLY A 58 -5.70 12.56 0.12
N SER A 59 -6.39 11.76 0.93
CA SER A 59 -5.83 10.93 2.00
C SER A 59 -5.38 9.53 1.54
N THR A 60 -5.20 9.33 0.22
CA THR A 60 -4.78 8.03 -0.33
C THR A 60 -3.46 8.11 -1.07
N MET A 61 -2.59 7.13 -0.85
CA MET A 61 -1.43 6.84 -1.69
C MET A 61 -1.79 5.68 -2.60
N ARG A 62 -1.61 5.87 -3.90
CA ARG A 62 -2.01 4.90 -4.91
C ARG A 62 -0.80 4.48 -5.71
N TYR A 63 -0.48 3.19 -5.67
CA TYR A 63 0.59 2.59 -6.45
C TYR A 63 -0.02 1.73 -7.55
N LEU A 64 0.42 1.95 -8.78
CA LEU A 64 0.19 1.02 -9.87
C LEU A 64 1.36 0.03 -9.89
N LEU A 65 1.06 -1.24 -9.63
CA LEU A 65 2.03 -2.30 -9.43
C LEU A 65 1.93 -3.32 -10.56
N ARG A 66 3.09 -3.81 -11.01
CA ARG A 66 3.20 -5.00 -11.85
C ARG A 66 3.33 -6.23 -10.94
N PRO A 67 2.48 -7.26 -11.08
CA PRO A 67 2.62 -8.52 -10.36
C PRO A 67 3.95 -9.21 -10.71
N GLU A 68 4.87 -9.21 -9.77
CA GLU A 68 6.23 -9.72 -9.88
C GLU A 68 6.87 -9.71 -8.48
N THR A 69 7.91 -10.52 -8.28
CA THR A 69 8.79 -10.45 -7.10
C THR A 69 10.20 -10.09 -7.53
N VAL A 70 10.79 -9.10 -6.88
CA VAL A 70 12.11 -8.55 -7.17
C VAL A 70 12.94 -8.38 -5.90
N ASN A 71 14.25 -8.60 -6.02
CA ASN A 71 15.18 -8.25 -4.95
C ASN A 71 15.47 -6.75 -5.00
N LEU A 72 15.32 -6.07 -3.86
CA LEU A 72 15.65 -4.65 -3.74
C LEU A 72 17.03 -4.50 -3.09
N ALA A 73 17.95 -3.85 -3.79
CA ALA A 73 19.23 -3.43 -3.22
C ALA A 73 19.01 -2.19 -2.34
N LEU A 74 18.55 -2.40 -1.11
CA LEU A 74 18.28 -1.31 -0.17
C LEU A 74 19.56 -0.55 0.17
N GLU A 75 19.45 0.78 0.21
CA GLU A 75 20.55 1.69 0.54
C GLU A 75 20.04 2.68 1.58
N GLY A 76 20.71 2.74 2.74
CA GLY A 76 20.35 3.65 3.83
C GLY A 76 20.19 5.10 3.33
N SER A 77 19.14 5.78 3.79
CA SER A 77 18.78 7.16 3.43
C SER A 77 18.39 7.40 1.95
N ARG A 78 18.85 6.58 1.01
CA ARG A 78 18.58 6.75 -0.43
C ARG A 78 17.43 5.88 -0.91
N PHE A 79 17.47 4.60 -0.62
CA PHE A 79 16.41 3.64 -0.91
C PHE A 79 16.23 2.68 0.28
N PRO A 80 15.74 3.18 1.42
CA PRO A 80 15.69 2.42 2.66
C PRO A 80 14.49 1.47 2.76
N ALA A 81 13.49 1.61 1.89
CA ALA A 81 12.31 0.75 1.88
C ALA A 81 11.61 0.81 0.51
N GLY A 82 10.86 -0.24 0.19
CA GLY A 82 10.08 -0.34 -1.03
C GLY A 82 9.14 -1.55 -1.05
N ILE A 83 8.47 -1.74 -2.17
CA ILE A 83 7.63 -2.91 -2.45
C ILE A 83 8.48 -3.89 -3.26
N SER A 84 8.70 -5.09 -2.72
CA SER A 84 9.53 -6.14 -3.34
C SER A 84 8.70 -7.20 -4.05
N GLY A 85 7.40 -7.32 -3.75
CA GLY A 85 6.58 -8.36 -4.34
C GLY A 85 5.11 -7.99 -4.45
N VAL A 86 4.48 -8.39 -5.54
CA VAL A 86 3.03 -8.48 -5.66
C VAL A 86 2.67 -9.79 -6.33
N THR A 87 1.80 -10.58 -5.69
CA THR A 87 1.20 -11.76 -6.31
C THR A 87 -0.31 -11.62 -6.31
N VAL A 88 -0.95 -12.17 -7.34
CA VAL A 88 -2.40 -12.16 -7.51
C VAL A 88 -2.83 -13.60 -7.71
N ASP A 89 -3.75 -14.07 -6.88
CA ASP A 89 -4.46 -15.33 -7.09
C ASP A 89 -5.94 -15.05 -7.37
N GLU A 90 -6.77 -16.10 -7.38
CA GLU A 90 -8.20 -15.97 -7.69
C GLU A 90 -8.96 -15.08 -6.69
N LYS A 91 -8.56 -15.07 -5.42
CA LYS A 91 -9.31 -14.46 -4.30
C LYS A 91 -8.55 -13.38 -3.56
N GLU A 92 -7.23 -13.39 -3.64
CA GLU A 92 -6.35 -12.57 -2.84
C GLU A 92 -5.24 -11.92 -3.66
N ILE A 93 -4.76 -10.80 -3.14
CA ILE A 93 -3.58 -10.10 -3.62
C ILE A 93 -2.62 -10.02 -2.44
N ALA A 94 -1.42 -10.56 -2.60
CA ALA A 94 -0.36 -10.42 -1.62
C ALA A 94 0.56 -9.27 -2.03
N VAL A 95 0.91 -8.40 -1.08
CA VAL A 95 1.87 -7.32 -1.29
C VAL A 95 2.99 -7.44 -0.26
N THR A 96 4.21 -7.56 -0.76
CA THR A 96 5.42 -7.70 0.05
C THR A 96 6.19 -6.39 0.06
N TYR A 97 6.42 -5.87 1.26
CA TYR A 97 7.25 -4.72 1.55
C TYR A 97 8.56 -5.18 2.17
N ILE A 98 9.63 -4.45 1.87
CA ILE A 98 10.93 -4.66 2.51
C ILE A 98 11.51 -3.31 2.90
N GLY A 99 12.15 -3.25 4.07
CA GLY A 99 12.79 -2.03 4.54
C GLY A 99 13.91 -2.28 5.53
N MET A 100 14.78 -1.29 5.70
CA MET A 100 15.89 -1.33 6.65
C MET A 100 15.75 -0.26 7.73
N GLY A 101 16.17 -0.59 8.96
CA GLY A 101 16.11 0.33 10.09
C GLY A 101 14.70 0.86 10.35
N GLY A 102 14.54 2.19 10.45
CA GLY A 102 13.22 2.82 10.61
C GLY A 102 12.28 2.60 9.42
N GLY A 103 12.83 2.47 8.20
CA GLY A 103 12.05 2.09 7.02
C GLY A 103 11.50 0.67 7.12
N GLY A 104 12.23 -0.22 7.80
CA GLY A 104 11.77 -1.57 8.13
C GLY A 104 10.55 -1.56 9.03
N VAL A 105 10.52 -0.72 10.08
CA VAL A 105 9.33 -0.60 10.96
C VAL A 105 8.09 -0.17 10.17
N GLY A 106 8.25 0.83 9.30
CA GLY A 106 7.18 1.29 8.42
C GLY A 106 6.73 0.23 7.38
N ALA A 107 7.68 -0.54 6.85
CA ALA A 107 7.40 -1.62 5.91
C ALA A 107 6.68 -2.79 6.58
N THR A 108 7.00 -3.09 7.85
CA THR A 108 6.55 -4.33 8.49
C THR A 108 5.36 -4.22 9.43
N ALA A 109 5.37 -3.29 10.37
CA ALA A 109 4.36 -3.25 11.43
C ALA A 109 3.17 -2.36 11.07
N CYS A 110 3.43 -1.21 10.45
CA CYS A 110 2.44 -0.15 10.24
C CYS A 110 1.23 -0.55 9.36
N ARG A 111 1.36 -1.56 8.51
CA ARG A 111 0.31 -1.99 7.56
C ARG A 111 -0.44 -3.23 8.03
N ALA A 112 0.06 -3.89 9.08
CA ALA A 112 -0.33 -5.26 9.43
C ALA A 112 -1.78 -5.39 9.89
N ASP A 113 -2.32 -4.35 10.52
CA ASP A 113 -3.64 -4.30 11.14
C ASP A 113 -4.64 -3.38 10.40
N ALA A 114 -4.24 -2.86 9.23
CA ALA A 114 -5.07 -1.97 8.45
C ALA A 114 -6.37 -2.65 8.02
N LYS A 115 -7.49 -1.92 8.05
CA LYS A 115 -8.77 -2.45 7.54
C LYS A 115 -8.60 -2.93 6.10
N GLY A 116 -9.09 -4.13 5.82
CA GLY A 116 -8.98 -4.75 4.50
C GLY A 116 -7.83 -5.75 4.39
N VAL A 117 -6.87 -5.76 5.31
CA VAL A 117 -5.88 -6.84 5.43
C VAL A 117 -6.55 -8.08 6.03
N LEU A 118 -6.46 -9.20 5.33
CA LEU A 118 -6.98 -10.51 5.77
C LEU A 118 -6.03 -11.17 6.76
N ARG A 119 -4.73 -11.08 6.46
CA ARG A 119 -3.64 -11.58 7.29
C ARG A 119 -2.35 -10.87 6.91
N SER A 120 -1.38 -10.90 7.81
CA SER A 120 -0.05 -10.35 7.60
C SER A 120 1.01 -11.28 8.18
N ARG A 121 2.21 -11.21 7.61
CA ARG A 121 3.43 -11.82 8.15
C ARG A 121 4.48 -10.72 8.15
N SER A 122 5.14 -10.53 9.27
CA SER A 122 6.15 -9.49 9.44
C SER A 122 7.36 -10.06 10.18
N ASP A 123 8.56 -9.81 9.66
CA ASP A 123 9.80 -10.09 10.38
C ASP A 123 10.05 -9.02 11.45
N ASP A 124 10.91 -9.34 12.43
CA ASP A 124 11.37 -8.37 13.43
C ASP A 124 12.13 -7.20 12.77
N SER A 125 11.72 -5.97 13.07
CA SER A 125 12.26 -4.74 12.46
C SER A 125 13.00 -3.83 13.46
N GLY A 126 13.67 -2.79 12.95
CA GLY A 126 14.42 -1.81 13.74
C GLY A 126 15.92 -2.10 13.88
N GLY A 127 16.64 -1.20 14.55
CA GLY A 127 18.08 -1.39 14.87
C GLY A 127 19.00 -1.58 13.66
N GLY A 128 18.63 -1.06 12.48
CA GLY A 128 19.40 -1.20 11.23
C GLY A 128 19.18 -2.52 10.47
N LYS A 129 18.38 -3.44 11.01
CA LYS A 129 18.02 -4.70 10.34
C LYS A 129 17.22 -4.45 9.08
N VAL A 130 17.37 -5.34 8.10
CA VAL A 130 16.42 -5.49 6.99
C VAL A 130 15.29 -6.39 7.48
N ALA A 131 14.06 -5.98 7.23
CA ALA A 131 12.87 -6.73 7.59
C ALA A 131 11.88 -6.71 6.43
N GLU A 132 11.23 -7.85 6.21
CA GLU A 132 10.17 -8.02 5.23
C GLU A 132 8.81 -8.13 5.92
N ALA A 133 7.78 -7.67 5.24
CA ALA A 133 6.42 -8.06 5.57
C ALA A 133 5.56 -8.24 4.34
N THR A 134 4.65 -9.21 4.42
CA THR A 134 3.63 -9.44 3.42
C THR A 134 2.26 -9.24 4.05
N ILE A 135 1.38 -8.51 3.36
CA ILE A 135 -0.04 -8.42 3.68
C ILE A 135 -0.83 -9.11 2.57
N TRP A 136 -1.91 -9.79 2.95
CA TRP A 136 -2.86 -10.39 2.02
C TRP A 136 -4.18 -9.61 2.07
N LEU A 137 -4.67 -9.21 0.91
CA LEU A 137 -5.85 -8.38 0.72
C LEU A 137 -6.86 -9.15 -0.15
N PRO A 138 -8.18 -8.94 -0.01
CA PRO A 138 -9.14 -9.49 -0.95
C PRO A 138 -8.85 -8.94 -2.36
N ARG A 139 -8.87 -9.80 -3.37
CA ARG A 139 -8.84 -9.39 -4.77
C ARG A 139 -10.14 -8.65 -5.08
N ARG A 140 -10.03 -7.37 -5.42
CA ARG A 140 -11.16 -6.55 -5.88
C ARG A 140 -10.99 -6.20 -7.35
N GLN A 141 -12.10 -5.90 -8.01
CA GLN A 141 -12.15 -5.32 -9.34
C GLN A 141 -12.77 -3.92 -9.25
N ARG A 142 -12.43 -3.04 -10.20
CA ARG A 142 -13.05 -1.73 -10.31
C ARG A 142 -14.29 -1.81 -11.19
N VAL A 143 -15.43 -1.37 -10.65
CA VAL A 143 -16.66 -1.17 -11.41
C VAL A 143 -16.80 0.31 -11.71
N LEU A 144 -16.97 0.66 -12.98
CA LEU A 144 -17.24 2.02 -13.45
C LEU A 144 -18.73 2.10 -13.76
N ILE A 145 -19.43 3.02 -13.10
CA ILE A 145 -20.86 3.27 -13.29
C ILE A 145 -20.99 4.69 -13.83
N GLY A 146 -21.54 4.83 -15.04
CA GLY A 146 -21.88 6.11 -15.65
C GLY A 146 -23.39 6.32 -15.62
N VAL A 147 -23.82 7.51 -15.24
CA VAL A 147 -25.22 7.94 -15.23
C VAL A 147 -25.26 9.31 -15.92
N ASP A 148 -26.21 9.50 -16.82
CA ASP A 148 -26.39 10.71 -17.64
C ASP A 148 -27.89 10.94 -17.89
N ASP A 149 -28.26 12.12 -18.37
CA ASP A 149 -29.63 12.52 -18.78
C ASP A 149 -30.68 12.34 -17.66
N THR A 150 -30.29 12.65 -16.41
CA THR A 150 -31.16 12.51 -15.24
C THR A 150 -31.93 13.77 -14.87
N ASP A 151 -31.77 14.85 -15.65
CA ASP A 151 -32.48 16.10 -15.38
C ASP A 151 -33.94 16.05 -15.82
N THR A 152 -34.81 16.58 -14.97
CA THR A 152 -36.18 16.93 -15.33
C THR A 152 -36.48 18.38 -14.95
N PRO A 153 -37.38 19.08 -15.68
CA PRO A 153 -37.72 20.46 -15.37
C PRO A 153 -38.29 20.67 -13.95
N GLU A 154 -38.96 19.66 -13.40
CA GLU A 154 -39.64 19.73 -12.11
C GLU A 154 -38.78 19.26 -10.93
N GLU A 155 -37.97 18.21 -11.10
CA GLU A 155 -37.25 17.56 -10.00
C GLU A 155 -35.73 17.86 -10.00
N GLY A 156 -35.22 18.48 -11.08
CA GLY A 156 -33.79 18.78 -11.25
C GLY A 156 -32.98 17.57 -11.73
N ALA A 157 -31.65 17.68 -11.69
CA ALA A 157 -30.70 16.62 -12.04
C ALA A 157 -30.22 15.85 -10.79
N THR A 158 -29.65 14.66 -10.97
CA THR A 158 -28.94 13.91 -9.91
C THR A 158 -27.75 14.68 -9.34
#